data_AF-A0A6L7U055-F1
#
_entry.id   AF-A0A6L7U055-F1
#
_cell.length_a   1.000
_cell.length_b   1.000
_cell.length_c   1.000
_cell.angle_alpha   90.00
_cell.angle_beta   90.00
_cell.angle_gamma   90.00
#
_symmetry.space_group_name_H-M   'P 1'
#
loop_
_entity.id
_entity.type
_entity.pdbx_description
1 polymer ?
#
loop_
_entity_poly.entity_id
_entity_poly.type
_entity_poly.pdbx_seq_one_letter_code
_entity_poly.pdbx_strand_id
1 'polypeptide(L)'
;MPLYEFECTKCRGNVEKSLKTLERKRDKSTVKSLVEKYDNIYAIEVVDLEREEIVAKHGRKGKDSIFNDYYLKNGTLLALFNMRNYRFSELIYEEGDEKNVKCYCGEKKKVEKVISTFAFTRDLSTDMPKPDLSNLPPSVRKRTHIGEYIEEKDRPKKNRPTPKRLS
;
A
#
# COMPACT_ATOMS: atom_id res chain seq x y z
N MET A 1 -17.73 15.06 10.57
CA MET A 1 -16.31 15.23 10.93
C MET A 1 -15.47 14.42 9.95
N PRO A 2 -14.61 15.04 9.14
CA PRO A 2 -13.77 14.31 8.22
C PRO A 2 -12.60 13.66 8.97
N LEU A 3 -12.54 12.33 8.93
CA LEU A 3 -11.34 11.57 9.29
C LEU A 3 -10.42 11.57 8.07
N TYR A 4 -9.19 12.03 8.23
CA TYR A 4 -8.20 11.99 7.17
C TYR A 4 -7.07 11.03 7.52
N GLU A 5 -6.51 10.39 6.51
CA GLU A 5 -5.29 9.63 6.63
C GLU A 5 -4.08 10.50 6.29
N PHE A 6 -3.02 10.30 7.04
CA PHE A 6 -1.75 11.00 6.90
C PHE A 6 -0.61 9.99 6.86
N GLU A 7 0.46 10.36 6.20
CA GLU A 7 1.69 9.58 6.12
C GLU A 7 2.91 10.45 6.40
N CYS A 8 3.84 9.94 7.20
CA CYS A 8 5.13 10.56 7.41
C CYS A 8 6.15 10.10 6.37
N THR A 9 6.48 10.97 5.42
CA THR A 9 7.42 10.67 4.33
C THR A 9 8.85 10.41 4.83
N LYS A 10 9.25 11.01 5.95
CA LYS A 10 10.55 10.71 6.60
C LYS A 10 10.59 9.27 7.11
N CYS A 11 9.59 8.87 7.89
CA CYS A 11 9.53 7.53 8.48
C CYS A 11 9.37 6.44 7.41
N ARG A 12 8.52 6.68 6.39
CA ARG A 12 8.43 5.79 5.22
C ARG A 12 9.77 5.67 4.51
N GLY A 13 10.44 6.80 4.25
CA GLY A 13 11.75 6.84 3.61
C GLY A 13 12.83 6.07 4.39
N ASN A 14 12.76 6.02 5.72
CA ASN A 14 13.67 5.21 6.54
C ASN A 14 13.46 3.71 6.28
N VAL A 15 12.21 3.25 6.16
CA VAL A 15 11.88 1.87 5.81
C VAL A 15 12.35 1.54 4.40
N GLU A 16 12.02 2.37 3.41
CA GLU A 16 12.44 2.17 2.01
C GLU A 16 13.97 2.07 1.86
N LYS A 17 14.71 2.93 2.56
CA LYS A 17 16.19 2.86 2.61
C LYS A 17 16.69 1.59 3.28
N SER A 18 16.01 1.14 4.33
CA SER A 18 16.34 -0.10 5.03
C SER A 18 16.13 -1.31 4.12
N LEU A 19 15.00 -1.38 3.40
CA LEU A 19 14.70 -2.44 2.44
C LEU A 19 15.77 -2.52 1.34
N LYS A 20 16.11 -1.38 0.70
CA LYS A 20 17.20 -1.31 -0.30
C LYS A 20 18.55 -1.78 0.24
N THR A 21 18.80 -1.57 1.53
CA THR A 21 20.03 -2.04 2.19
C THR A 21 19.97 -3.55 2.41
N LEU A 22 18.84 -4.07 2.91
CA LEU A 22 18.63 -5.50 3.17
C LEU A 22 18.65 -6.36 1.89
N GLU A 23 18.21 -5.82 0.75
CA GLU A 23 18.35 -6.49 -0.55
C GLU A 23 19.81 -6.80 -0.90
N ARG A 24 20.72 -5.89 -0.52
CA ARG A 24 22.16 -6.01 -0.80
C ARG A 24 22.87 -6.83 0.26
N LYS A 25 22.62 -6.54 1.54
CA LYS A 25 23.30 -7.14 2.68
C LYS A 25 22.36 -7.24 3.88
N ARG A 26 22.24 -8.45 4.44
CA ARG A 26 21.21 -8.82 5.43
C ARG A 26 21.76 -9.59 6.63
N ASP A 27 23.04 -9.40 6.93
CA ASP A 27 23.66 -10.00 8.11
C ASP A 27 23.27 -9.26 9.41
N LYS A 28 23.57 -9.87 10.56
CA LYS A 28 23.24 -9.32 11.88
C LYS A 28 23.81 -7.91 12.08
N SER A 29 25.00 -7.61 11.52
CA SER A 29 25.64 -6.30 11.63
C SER A 29 24.85 -5.20 10.92
N THR A 30 24.33 -5.53 9.73
CA THR A 30 23.54 -4.63 8.90
C THR A 30 22.19 -4.36 9.55
N VAL A 31 21.52 -5.41 10.02
CA VAL A 31 20.24 -5.29 10.73
C VAL A 31 20.38 -4.44 12.00
N LYS A 32 21.44 -4.66 12.78
CA LYS A 32 21.76 -3.84 13.95
C LYS A 32 21.93 -2.36 13.59
N SER A 33 22.76 -2.07 12.58
CA SER A 33 23.00 -0.70 12.12
C SER A 33 21.72 0.00 11.67
N LEU A 34 20.81 -0.70 11.00
CA LEU A 34 19.54 -0.12 10.54
C LEU A 34 18.61 0.23 11.70
N VAL A 35 18.50 -0.65 12.70
CA VAL A 35 17.68 -0.41 13.90
C VAL A 35 18.24 0.75 14.73
N GLU A 36 19.56 0.81 14.93
CA GLU A 36 20.19 1.90 15.70
C GLU A 36 20.18 3.25 14.97
N LYS A 37 20.08 3.25 13.64
CA LYS A 37 20.10 4.47 12.82
C LYS A 37 18.75 5.19 12.75
N TYR A 38 17.63 4.47 12.87
CA TYR A 38 16.31 5.01 12.59
C TYR A 38 15.37 4.85 13.79
N ASP A 39 15.07 5.96 14.47
CA ASP A 39 14.25 5.99 15.70
C ASP A 39 12.84 5.39 15.55
N ASN A 40 12.32 5.34 14.31
CA ASN A 40 10.99 4.79 14.04
C ASN A 40 10.98 3.26 13.85
N ILE A 41 12.14 2.59 13.81
CA ILE A 41 12.29 1.15 13.63
C ILE A 41 12.86 0.55 14.92
N TYR A 42 12.10 -0.35 15.54
CA TYR A 42 12.43 -0.93 16.84
C TYR A 42 13.06 -2.31 16.75
N ALA A 43 12.65 -3.09 15.77
CA ALA A 43 13.27 -4.37 15.47
C ALA A 43 13.13 -4.68 13.98
N ILE A 44 14.09 -5.45 13.48
CA ILE A 44 14.04 -6.06 12.16
C ILE A 44 14.40 -7.53 12.33
N GLU A 45 13.64 -8.40 11.69
CA GLU A 45 13.90 -9.82 11.56
C GLU A 45 13.82 -10.21 10.09
N VAL A 46 14.86 -10.89 9.59
CA VAL A 46 14.95 -11.37 8.21
C VAL A 46 14.94 -12.88 8.24
N VAL A 47 13.94 -13.47 7.59
CA VAL A 47 13.72 -14.91 7.51
C VAL A 47 13.97 -15.35 6.07
N ASP A 48 14.72 -16.45 5.92
CA ASP A 48 14.82 -17.20 4.68
C ASP A 48 13.65 -18.17 4.62
N LEU A 49 12.74 -17.97 3.68
CA LEU A 49 11.51 -18.77 3.58
C LEU A 49 11.75 -20.14 2.97
N GLU A 50 12.83 -20.32 2.18
CA GLU A 50 13.16 -21.62 1.60
C GLU A 50 13.79 -22.54 2.64
N ARG A 51 14.58 -21.96 3.55
CA ARG A 51 15.25 -22.70 4.63
C ARG A 51 14.49 -22.68 5.96
N GLU A 52 13.47 -21.85 6.06
CA GLU A 52 12.71 -21.58 7.30
C GLU A 52 13.60 -21.09 8.45
N GLU A 53 14.66 -20.34 8.14
CA GLU A 53 15.68 -19.92 9.09
C GLU A 53 15.73 -18.40 9.26
N ILE A 54 15.99 -17.95 10.50
CA ILE A 54 16.26 -16.54 10.78
C ILE A 54 17.69 -16.21 10.34
N VAL A 55 17.81 -15.45 9.25
CA VAL A 55 19.09 -14.98 8.71
C VAL A 55 19.72 -13.94 9.64
N ALA A 56 18.90 -12.99 10.11
CA ALA A 56 19.35 -11.94 11.01
C ALA A 56 18.18 -11.34 11.78
N LYS A 57 18.45 -10.95 13.03
CA LYS A 57 17.47 -10.33 13.91
C LYS A 57 18.16 -9.34 14.84
N HIS A 58 17.58 -8.17 15.02
CA HIS A 58 18.02 -7.20 16.00
C HIS A 58 16.87 -6.34 16.49
N GLY A 59 16.97 -5.84 17.73
CA GLY A 59 15.98 -4.98 18.35
C GLY A 59 14.96 -5.72 19.21
N ARG A 60 13.97 -4.98 19.72
CA ARG A 60 12.89 -5.48 20.58
C ARG A 60 11.58 -4.81 20.22
N LYS A 61 10.45 -5.45 20.54
CA LYS A 61 9.13 -4.89 20.30
C LYS A 61 8.99 -3.55 21.04
N GLY A 62 8.68 -2.49 20.30
CA GLY A 62 8.37 -1.19 20.90
C GLY A 62 6.94 -1.11 21.43
N LYS A 63 6.69 -0.13 22.31
CA LYS A 63 5.32 0.19 22.73
C LYS A 63 4.54 0.80 21.55
N ASP A 64 3.29 0.38 21.37
CA ASP A 64 2.41 0.83 20.28
C ASP A 64 3.00 0.63 18.87
N SER A 65 3.89 -0.36 18.74
CA SER A 65 4.50 -0.74 17.47
C SER A 65 3.54 -1.58 16.62
N ILE A 66 3.64 -1.41 15.31
CA ILE A 66 3.06 -2.32 14.32
C ILE A 66 4.14 -3.27 13.78
N PHE A 67 3.68 -4.35 13.15
CA PHE A 67 4.52 -5.22 12.34
C PHE A 67 4.16 -5.05 10.88
N ASN A 68 5.15 -4.72 10.06
CA ASN A 68 5.02 -4.73 8.61
C ASN A 68 5.96 -5.80 8.06
N ASP A 69 5.46 -6.57 7.10
CA ASP A 69 6.18 -7.61 6.40
C ASP A 69 6.47 -7.20 4.96
N TYR A 70 7.70 -7.44 4.51
CA TYR A 70 8.13 -7.12 3.16
C TYR A 70 8.85 -8.32 2.56
N TYR A 71 8.41 -8.72 1.37
CA TYR A 71 9.07 -9.75 0.59
C TYR A 71 10.25 -9.16 -0.17
N LEU A 72 11.43 -9.77 0.01
CA LEU A 72 12.65 -9.43 -0.69
C LEU A 72 13.05 -10.58 -1.62
N LYS A 73 13.96 -10.32 -2.58
CA LYS A 73 14.49 -11.32 -3.51
C LYS A 73 13.40 -12.20 -4.14
N ASN A 74 12.46 -11.58 -4.84
CA ASN A 74 11.35 -12.25 -5.53
C ASN A 74 10.52 -13.18 -4.61
N GLY A 75 10.44 -12.88 -3.32
CA GLY A 75 9.60 -13.63 -2.37
C GLY A 75 10.32 -14.75 -1.61
N THR A 76 11.62 -14.94 -1.80
CA THR A 76 12.39 -15.97 -1.07
C THR A 76 12.77 -15.54 0.35
N LEU A 77 12.73 -14.24 0.63
CA LEU A 77 13.08 -13.68 1.93
C LEU A 77 11.94 -12.83 2.46
N LEU A 78 11.68 -12.94 3.76
CA LEU A 78 10.72 -12.11 4.48
C LEU A 78 11.45 -11.19 5.46
N ALA A 79 11.26 -9.89 5.32
CA ALA A 79 11.74 -8.89 6.27
C ALA A 79 10.58 -8.37 7.12
N LEU A 80 10.58 -8.70 8.40
CA LEU A 80 9.62 -8.28 9.41
C LEU A 80 10.16 -7.06 10.14
N PHE A 81 9.45 -5.93 10.02
CA PHE A 81 9.78 -4.68 10.70
C PHE A 81 8.82 -4.47 11.87
N ASN A 82 9.36 -4.44 13.10
CA ASN A 82 8.66 -3.86 14.24
C ASN A 82 8.97 -2.37 14.30
N MET A 83 7.95 -1.53 14.19
CA MET A 83 8.16 -0.10 13.99
C MET A 83 6.96 0.73 14.43
N ARG A 84 7.15 2.04 14.61
CA ARG A 84 6.02 2.95 14.75
C ARG A 84 5.29 3.10 13.42
N ASN A 85 3.97 3.16 13.48
CA ASN A 85 3.18 3.37 12.28
C ASN A 85 3.51 4.74 11.65
N TYR A 86 3.99 4.75 10.41
CA TYR A 86 4.21 5.99 9.66
C TYR A 86 2.95 6.48 8.96
N ARG A 87 1.88 5.67 8.89
CA ARG A 87 0.58 6.03 8.33
C ARG A 87 -0.48 6.00 9.42
N PHE A 88 -1.20 7.09 9.62
CA PHE A 88 -2.10 7.23 10.76
C PHE A 88 -3.30 8.10 10.38
N SER A 89 -4.36 8.01 11.18
CA SER A 89 -5.58 8.78 10.97
C SER A 89 -5.72 9.86 12.03
N GLU A 90 -6.15 11.05 11.63
CA GLU A 90 -6.39 12.18 12.53
C GLU A 90 -7.75 12.81 12.25
N LEU A 91 -8.45 13.20 13.32
CA LEU A 91 -9.70 13.94 13.22
C LEU A 91 -9.39 15.43 13.08
N ILE A 92 -9.86 16.04 12.00
CA ILE A 92 -9.67 17.46 11.72
C ILE A 92 -11.01 18.16 11.94
N TYR A 93 -11.06 19.03 12.96
CA TYR A 93 -12.26 19.79 13.31
C TYR A 93 -12.34 21.07 12.47
N GLU A 94 -11.21 21.76 12.34
CA GLU A 94 -11.08 22.98 11.54
C GLU A 94 -9.96 22.83 10.51
N GLU A 95 -10.06 23.49 9.35
CA GLU A 95 -9.04 23.42 8.29
C GLU A 95 -7.63 23.84 8.77
N GLY A 96 -7.55 24.68 9.81
CA GLY A 96 -6.30 25.09 10.44
C GLY A 96 -5.58 23.97 11.19
N ASP A 97 -6.31 22.95 11.66
CA ASP A 97 -5.76 21.85 12.46
C ASP A 97 -4.84 20.94 11.66
N GLU A 98 -5.00 20.88 10.34
CA GLU A 98 -4.14 20.07 9.46
C GLU A 98 -2.66 20.48 9.59
N LYS A 99 -2.38 21.76 9.88
CA LYS A 99 -1.01 22.27 10.10
C LYS A 99 -0.37 21.79 11.41
N ASN A 100 -1.19 21.30 12.34
CA ASN A 100 -0.76 20.83 13.65
C ASN A 100 -0.51 19.33 13.70
N VAL A 101 -0.92 18.60 12.66
CA VAL A 101 -0.74 17.15 12.54
C VAL A 101 0.74 16.81 12.65
N LYS A 102 1.06 15.87 13.53
CA LYS A 102 2.42 15.45 13.84
C LYS A 102 2.54 13.95 13.66
N CYS A 103 3.66 13.52 13.05
CA CYS A 103 4.05 12.13 13.15
C CYS A 103 4.58 11.83 14.55
N TYR A 104 4.47 10.57 14.98
CA TYR A 104 5.07 10.05 16.20
C TYR A 104 6.60 10.23 16.31
N CYS A 105 7.31 10.51 15.21
CA CYS A 105 8.74 10.85 15.23
C CYS A 105 8.98 12.34 15.57
N GLY A 106 7.94 13.11 15.86
CA GLY A 106 8.01 14.54 16.20
C GLY A 106 7.98 15.48 14.99
N GLU A 107 8.09 14.94 13.77
CA GLU A 107 8.08 15.73 12.54
C GLU A 107 6.68 16.24 12.18
N LYS A 108 6.60 17.53 11.84
CA LYS A 108 5.39 18.18 11.28
C LYS A 108 5.48 18.36 9.77
N LYS A 109 6.60 18.90 9.29
CA LYS A 109 6.81 19.29 7.87
C LYS A 109 6.98 18.12 6.91
N LYS A 110 6.91 16.89 7.41
CA LYS A 110 7.08 15.64 6.66
C LYS A 110 5.84 14.76 6.76
N VAL A 111 4.71 15.34 7.15
CA VAL A 111 3.41 14.67 7.18
C VAL A 111 2.61 15.14 5.98
N GLU A 112 2.15 14.20 5.17
CA GLU A 112 1.37 14.45 3.97
C GLU A 112 0.02 13.74 4.09
N LYS A 113 -1.04 14.40 3.64
CA LYS A 113 -2.38 13.83 3.59
C LYS A 113 -2.42 12.75 2.51
N VAL A 114 -2.81 11.55 2.88
CA VAL A 114 -2.97 10.43 1.95
C VAL A 114 -4.37 10.53 1.35
N ILE A 115 -4.44 10.85 0.06
CA ILE A 115 -5.69 10.75 -0.68
C ILE A 115 -5.91 9.26 -0.96
N SER A 116 -6.86 8.66 -0.24
CA SER A 116 -7.29 7.29 -0.53
C SER A 116 -7.81 7.22 -1.96
N THR A 117 -7.31 6.27 -2.77
CA THR A 117 -7.86 6.01 -4.10
C THR A 117 -9.32 5.55 -4.06
N PHE A 118 -9.81 5.07 -2.89
CA PHE A 118 -11.23 4.83 -2.64
C PHE A 118 -12.04 6.11 -2.36
N ALA A 119 -11.39 7.23 -2.02
CA ALA A 119 -12.08 8.52 -1.98
C ALA A 119 -12.37 9.03 -3.41
N PHE A 120 -11.55 8.63 -4.40
CA PHE A 120 -11.77 8.96 -5.81
C PHE A 120 -13.01 8.25 -6.39
N THR A 121 -13.52 7.19 -5.75
CA THR A 121 -14.76 6.53 -6.16
C THR A 121 -16.01 7.15 -5.52
N ARG A 122 -15.88 8.08 -4.56
CA ARG A 122 -17.04 8.75 -3.93
C ARG A 122 -17.70 9.82 -4.80
N ASP A 123 -17.06 10.28 -5.87
CA ASP A 123 -17.66 11.20 -6.85
C ASP A 123 -17.87 10.53 -8.22
N LEU A 124 -18.12 9.22 -8.21
CA LEU A 124 -18.65 8.48 -9.36
C LEU A 124 -20.18 8.30 -9.26
N SER A 125 -20.80 8.68 -8.15
CA SER A 125 -22.27 8.63 -8.01
C SER A 125 -23.00 9.64 -8.89
N THR A 126 -22.29 10.68 -9.34
CA THR A 126 -22.86 11.86 -9.99
C THR A 126 -22.47 11.97 -11.47
N ASP A 127 -21.27 11.51 -11.85
CA ASP A 127 -20.79 11.55 -13.24
C ASP A 127 -19.87 10.37 -13.60
N MET A 128 -20.39 9.15 -13.49
CA MET A 128 -19.70 7.98 -14.03
C MET A 128 -19.55 8.11 -15.56
N PRO A 129 -18.34 8.00 -16.14
CA PRO A 129 -18.19 7.92 -17.58
C PRO A 129 -18.97 6.70 -18.09
N LYS A 130 -20.02 6.96 -18.88
CA LYS A 130 -20.86 5.90 -19.43
C LYS A 130 -20.02 5.04 -20.39
N PRO A 131 -20.14 3.70 -20.32
CA PRO A 131 -19.46 2.84 -21.27
C PRO A 131 -19.90 3.19 -22.70
N ASP A 132 -18.97 3.15 -23.66
CA ASP A 132 -19.30 3.36 -25.07
C ASP A 132 -20.12 2.19 -25.62
N LEU A 133 -21.43 2.43 -25.83
CA LEU A 133 -22.39 1.42 -26.30
C LEU A 133 -22.54 1.42 -27.84
N SER A 134 -21.78 2.26 -28.56
CA SER A 134 -21.90 2.45 -30.01
C SER A 134 -21.70 1.15 -30.82
N ASN A 135 -20.91 0.22 -30.28
CA ASN A 135 -20.57 -1.05 -30.93
C ASN A 135 -21.42 -2.25 -30.49
N LEU A 136 -22.43 -2.05 -29.63
CA LEU A 136 -23.33 -3.12 -29.19
C LEU A 136 -24.57 -3.25 -30.09
N PRO A 137 -25.14 -4.45 -30.25
CA PRO A 137 -26.41 -4.64 -30.96
C PRO A 137 -27.57 -3.87 -30.30
N PRO A 138 -28.56 -3.35 -31.07
CA PRO A 138 -29.67 -2.55 -30.52
C PRO A 138 -30.48 -3.25 -29.41
N SER A 139 -30.57 -4.59 -29.45
CA SER A 139 -31.25 -5.42 -28.45
C SER A 139 -30.55 -5.46 -27.09
N VAL A 140 -29.23 -5.23 -27.05
CA VAL A 140 -28.38 -5.27 -25.85
C VAL A 140 -28.26 -3.88 -25.21
N ARG A 141 -28.23 -2.81 -26.02
CA ARG A 141 -28.14 -1.40 -25.55
C ARG A 141 -29.24 -1.02 -24.56
N LYS A 142 -30.43 -1.59 -24.69
CA LYS A 142 -31.57 -1.32 -23.79
C LYS A 142 -31.42 -1.96 -22.40
N ARG A 143 -30.55 -2.97 -22.26
CA ARG A 143 -30.34 -3.74 -21.01
C ARG A 143 -29.16 -3.21 -20.18
N THR A 144 -28.25 -2.46 -20.80
CA THR A 144 -27.03 -1.94 -20.15
C THR A 144 -27.25 -0.77 -19.19
N HIS A 145 -28.48 -0.25 -19.05
CA HIS A 145 -28.78 0.89 -18.19
C HIS A 145 -29.00 0.54 -16.71
N ILE A 146 -29.12 -0.74 -16.37
CA ILE A 146 -29.41 -1.20 -15.00
C ILE A 146 -28.45 -2.34 -14.68
N GLY A 147 -27.24 -2.04 -14.19
CA GLY A 147 -26.38 -2.96 -13.42
C GLY A 147 -26.06 -4.38 -13.96
N GLU A 148 -26.50 -4.74 -15.17
CA GLU A 148 -26.48 -6.10 -15.66
C GLU A 148 -25.16 -6.41 -16.34
N TYR A 149 -24.56 -7.53 -15.93
CA TYR A 149 -23.36 -8.09 -16.50
C TYR A 149 -23.54 -8.39 -17.99
N ILE A 150 -22.68 -7.82 -18.84
CA ILE A 150 -22.66 -8.14 -20.28
C ILE A 150 -21.93 -9.47 -20.47
N GLU A 151 -22.65 -10.51 -20.90
CA GLU A 151 -22.06 -11.81 -21.21
C GLU A 151 -20.98 -11.73 -22.30
N GLU A 152 -19.97 -12.59 -22.21
CA GLU A 152 -18.81 -12.62 -23.12
C GLU A 152 -19.21 -12.74 -24.60
N LYS A 153 -20.32 -13.43 -24.87
CA LYS A 153 -20.89 -13.64 -26.22
C LYS A 153 -21.46 -12.37 -26.84
N ASP A 154 -21.79 -11.37 -26.03
CA ASP A 154 -22.40 -10.10 -26.44
C ASP A 154 -21.37 -8.96 -26.52
N ARG A 155 -20.13 -9.21 -26.10
CA ARG A 155 -19.03 -8.24 -26.22
C ARG A 155 -18.60 -8.02 -27.68
N PRO A 156 -18.21 -6.78 -28.05
CA PRO A 156 -17.65 -6.47 -29.36
C PRO A 156 -16.45 -7.37 -29.69
N LYS A 157 -16.40 -7.93 -30.90
CA LYS A 157 -15.38 -8.92 -31.30
C LYS A 157 -13.92 -8.45 -31.11
N LYS A 158 -13.66 -7.14 -31.16
CA LYS A 158 -12.32 -6.56 -30.99
C LYS A 158 -11.77 -6.69 -29.56
N ASN A 159 -12.63 -6.90 -28.57
CA ASN A 159 -12.27 -7.00 -27.15
C ASN A 159 -12.46 -8.41 -26.57
N ARG A 160 -12.72 -9.43 -27.41
CA ARG A 160 -12.78 -10.82 -26.92
C ARG A 160 -11.36 -11.34 -26.73
N PRO A 161 -10.97 -11.84 -25.54
CA PRO A 161 -9.73 -12.57 -25.41
C PRO A 161 -9.80 -13.81 -26.30
N THR A 162 -8.85 -13.93 -27.23
CA THR A 162 -8.73 -15.12 -28.08
C THR A 162 -8.51 -16.32 -27.17
N PRO A 163 -9.34 -17.37 -27.22
CA PRO A 163 -9.07 -18.56 -26.42
C PRO A 163 -7.75 -19.17 -26.89
N LYS A 164 -6.70 -19.07 -26.07
CA LYS A 164 -5.48 -19.84 -26.27
C LYS A 164 -5.86 -21.30 -26.10
N ARG A 165 -5.85 -22.06 -27.21
CA ARG A 165 -5.86 -23.52 -27.12
C ARG A 165 -4.59 -23.93 -26.36
N LEU A 166 -4.77 -24.56 -25.20
CA LEU A 166 -3.72 -25.31 -24.56
C LEU A 166 -3.44 -26.52 -25.46
N SER A 167 -2.31 -26.49 -26.15
CA SER A 167 -1.69 -27.64 -26.80
C SER A 167 -0.70 -28.29 -25.85
#